data_AF-A0A1H4E5H2-F1
#
_entry.id   AF-A0A1H4E5H2-F1
#
_cell.length_a   1.000
_cell.length_b   1.000
_cell.length_c   1.000
_cell.angle_alpha   90.00
_cell.angle_beta   90.00
_cell.angle_gamma   90.00
#
_symmetry.space_group_name_H-M   'P 1'
#
loop_
_entity.id
_entity.type
_entity.pdbx_description
1 polymer ?
#
loop_
_entity_poly.entity_id
_entity_poly.type
_entity_poly.pdbx_seq_one_letter_code
_entity_poly.pdbx_strand_id
1 'polypeptide(L)'
;MKREDLIKQCRYYSGEEVCPFTEERMQWFWDMERVYVETEGKFVGETETYHKLDGRRYTGIPHNLLMVMFTGWAKYTADMEKHLEDFYDLMEVYLDIVSDHISKTAIPG
;
A
#
# COMPACT_ATOMS: atom_id res chain seq x y z
N MET A 1 4.95 14.77 -7.49
CA MET A 1 5.86 13.73 -8.01
C MET A 1 5.35 13.33 -9.39
N LYS A 2 6.21 12.94 -10.33
CA LYS A 2 5.71 12.45 -11.62
C LYS A 2 5.27 10.99 -11.49
N ARG A 3 4.24 10.60 -12.23
CA ARG A 3 3.72 9.22 -12.29
C ARG A 3 4.83 8.18 -12.44
N GLU A 4 5.77 8.43 -13.35
CA GLU A 4 6.93 7.55 -13.62
C GLU A 4 7.86 7.36 -12.42
N ASP A 5 8.00 8.36 -11.56
CA ASP A 5 8.84 8.27 -10.36
C ASP A 5 8.15 7.51 -9.24
N LEU A 6 6.82 7.52 -9.22
CA LEU A 6 6.01 6.72 -8.29
C LEU A 6 6.04 5.24 -8.68
N ILE A 7 5.94 4.94 -9.98
CA ILE A 7 6.03 3.55 -10.49
C ILE A 7 7.35 2.89 -10.06
N LYS A 8 8.47 3.62 -10.05
CA LYS A 8 9.77 3.09 -9.60
C LYS A 8 9.82 2.72 -8.11
N GLN A 9 8.84 3.16 -7.32
CA GLN A 9 8.70 2.85 -5.89
C GLN A 9 7.72 1.70 -5.63
N CYS A 10 6.97 1.30 -6.65
CA CYS A 10 5.97 0.24 -6.58
C CYS A 10 6.64 -1.14 -6.69
N ARG A 11 6.16 -2.11 -5.91
CA ARG A 11 6.69 -3.48 -5.86
C ARG A 11 5.94 -4.42 -6.80
N TYR A 12 4.65 -4.16 -7.00
CA TYR A 12 3.72 -4.99 -7.74
C TYR A 12 3.26 -4.30 -9.03
N TYR A 13 3.07 -2.98 -9.01
CA TYR A 13 2.62 -2.20 -10.17
C TYR A 13 3.80 -1.58 -10.95
N SER A 14 3.99 -1.99 -12.20
CA SER A 14 5.05 -1.44 -13.07
C SER A 14 4.51 -0.57 -14.22
N GLY A 15 3.24 -0.19 -14.16
CA GLY A 15 2.59 0.62 -15.20
C GLY A 15 1.72 -0.15 -16.18
N GLU A 16 1.48 -1.44 -15.92
CA GLU A 16 0.63 -2.29 -16.75
C GLU A 16 -0.81 -1.78 -16.79
N GLU A 17 -1.51 -1.98 -17.91
CA GLU A 17 -2.94 -1.64 -18.03
C GLU A 17 -3.84 -2.64 -17.28
N VAL A 18 -3.40 -3.88 -17.14
CA VAL A 18 -4.14 -4.99 -16.53
C VAL A 18 -3.24 -5.68 -15.51
N CYS A 19 -3.83 -6.09 -14.38
CA CYS A 19 -3.11 -6.83 -13.35
C CYS A 19 -2.58 -8.16 -13.89
N PRO A 20 -1.26 -8.42 -13.80
CA PRO A 20 -0.66 -9.66 -14.29
C PRO A 20 -0.82 -10.83 -13.30
N PHE A 21 -1.24 -10.56 -12.07
CA PHE A 21 -1.32 -11.56 -11.01
C PHE A 21 -2.68 -12.26 -11.01
N THR A 22 -2.67 -13.56 -10.72
CA THR A 22 -3.90 -14.37 -10.55
C THR A 22 -4.24 -14.62 -9.08
N GLU A 23 -3.29 -14.44 -8.16
CA GLU A 23 -3.50 -14.55 -6.73
C GLU A 23 -4.20 -13.29 -6.18
N GLU A 24 -5.30 -13.47 -5.47
CA GLU A 24 -6.14 -12.41 -4.93
C GLU A 24 -5.35 -11.37 -4.12
N ARG A 25 -4.41 -11.82 -3.27
CA ARG A 25 -3.63 -10.92 -2.43
C ARG A 25 -2.66 -10.07 -3.25
N MET A 26 -1.99 -10.67 -4.23
CA MET A 26 -1.10 -9.93 -5.13
C MET A 26 -1.88 -8.97 -6.03
N GLN A 27 -3.09 -9.36 -6.47
CA GLN A 27 -3.98 -8.45 -7.20
C GLN A 27 -4.35 -7.24 -6.35
N TRP A 28 -4.68 -7.47 -5.07
CA TRP A 28 -5.00 -6.36 -4.16
C TRP A 28 -3.81 -5.42 -3.96
N PHE A 29 -2.60 -5.95 -3.73
CA PHE A 29 -1.39 -5.10 -3.63
C PHE A 29 -1.11 -4.31 -4.91
N TRP A 30 -1.24 -4.95 -6.08
CA TRP A 30 -1.11 -4.30 -7.37
C TRP A 30 -2.12 -3.16 -7.53
N ASP A 31 -3.38 -3.37 -7.15
CA ASP A 31 -4.42 -2.35 -7.22
C ASP A 31 -4.16 -1.17 -6.30
N MET A 32 -3.67 -1.40 -5.07
CA MET A 32 -3.34 -0.32 -4.14
C MET A 32 -2.20 0.56 -4.69
N GLU A 33 -1.18 -0.06 -5.27
CA GLU A 33 -0.08 0.66 -5.90
C GLU A 33 -0.50 1.40 -7.17
N ARG A 34 -1.35 0.78 -8.00
CA ARG A 34 -1.93 1.44 -9.17
C ARG A 34 -2.69 2.70 -8.76
N VAL A 35 -3.55 2.61 -7.75
CA VAL A 35 -4.29 3.78 -7.23
C VAL A 35 -3.34 4.84 -6.69
N TYR A 36 -2.30 4.45 -5.96
CA TYR A 36 -1.26 5.38 -5.48
C TYR A 36 -0.58 6.13 -6.65
N VAL A 37 -0.24 5.43 -7.73
CA VAL A 37 0.37 6.02 -8.91
C VAL A 37 -0.60 6.92 -9.68
N GLU A 38 -1.84 6.45 -9.92
CA GLU A 38 -2.88 7.19 -10.66
C GLU A 38 -3.29 8.48 -9.94
N THR A 39 -3.24 8.48 -8.61
CA THR A 39 -3.51 9.67 -7.79
C THR A 39 -2.29 10.59 -7.65
N GLU A 40 -1.19 10.32 -8.36
CA GLU A 40 0.08 11.04 -8.23
C GLU A 40 0.63 11.06 -6.79
N GLY A 41 0.32 10.01 -6.03
CA GLY A 41 0.62 9.88 -4.61
C GLY A 41 -0.15 10.85 -3.73
N LYS A 42 -1.19 11.52 -4.24
CA LYS A 42 -2.06 12.44 -3.50
C LYS A 42 -3.32 11.69 -3.07
N PHE A 43 -3.23 11.02 -1.93
CA PHE A 43 -4.35 10.28 -1.38
C PHE A 43 -4.47 10.55 0.12
N VAL A 44 -5.68 10.94 0.55
CA VAL A 44 -5.98 11.20 1.96
C VAL A 44 -6.74 10.02 2.56
N GLY A 45 -7.82 9.55 1.91
CA GLY A 45 -8.59 8.41 2.41
C GLY A 45 -8.96 8.51 3.90
N GLU A 46 -8.85 7.39 4.60
CA GLU A 46 -9.10 7.22 6.03
C GLU A 46 -7.96 7.73 6.95
N THR A 47 -7.17 8.73 6.53
CA THR A 47 -6.02 9.26 7.31
C THR A 47 -6.43 9.68 8.72
N GLU A 48 -7.56 10.37 8.88
CA GLU A 48 -8.02 10.80 10.21
C GLU A 48 -8.33 9.62 11.13
N THR A 49 -8.97 8.58 10.58
CA THR A 49 -9.27 7.34 11.30
C THR A 49 -7.99 6.64 11.71
N TYR A 50 -7.03 6.50 10.78
CA TYR A 50 -5.73 5.90 11.07
C TYR A 50 -4.97 6.65 12.17
N HIS A 51 -5.03 7.98 12.16
CA HIS A 51 -4.40 8.80 13.19
C HIS A 51 -5.07 8.64 14.55
N LYS A 52 -6.41 8.58 14.61
CA LYS A 52 -7.16 8.35 15.86
C LYS A 52 -6.85 6.99 16.49
N LEU A 53 -6.51 6.00 15.66
CA LEU A 53 -6.11 4.65 16.09
C LEU A 53 -4.62 4.55 16.45
N ASP A 54 -3.87 5.66 16.47
CA ASP A 54 -2.42 5.69 16.65
C ASP A 54 -1.67 4.73 15.71
N GLY A 55 -2.08 4.74 14.44
CA GLY A 55 -1.66 3.76 13.45
C GLY A 55 -0.14 3.71 13.21
N ARG A 56 0.39 2.49 13.01
CA ARG A 56 1.81 2.22 12.78
C ARG A 56 2.37 2.93 11.54
N ARG A 57 3.68 3.17 11.53
CA ARG A 57 4.42 3.57 10.32
C ARG A 57 5.34 2.45 9.90
N TYR A 58 5.47 2.26 8.61
CA TYR A 58 6.29 1.21 8.03
C TYR A 58 7.44 1.82 7.23
N THR A 59 8.66 1.44 7.58
CA THR A 59 9.82 1.79 6.75
C THR A 59 9.70 1.02 5.44
N GLY A 60 9.74 1.73 4.31
CA GLY A 60 9.57 1.10 2.99
C GLY A 60 8.15 1.09 2.45
N ILE A 61 7.19 1.75 3.12
CA ILE A 61 5.87 2.05 2.56
C ILE A 61 5.66 3.57 2.64
N PRO A 62 5.57 4.29 1.50
CA PRO A 62 5.22 5.70 1.50
C PRO A 62 3.90 5.92 2.26
N HIS A 63 3.83 6.95 3.11
CA HIS A 63 2.65 7.16 3.97
C HIS A 63 1.34 7.22 3.17
N ASN A 64 1.34 7.91 2.02
CA ASN A 64 0.12 8.01 1.20
C ASN A 64 -0.26 6.66 0.56
N LEU A 65 0.71 5.79 0.25
CA LEU A 65 0.43 4.41 -0.17
C LEU A 65 -0.16 3.60 1.00
N LEU A 66 0.37 3.76 2.21
CA LEU A 66 -0.19 3.15 3.42
C LEU A 66 -1.64 3.60 3.65
N MET A 67 -1.98 4.86 3.36
CA MET A 67 -3.37 5.36 3.46
C MET A 67 -4.28 4.79 2.38
N VAL A 68 -3.77 4.57 1.16
CA VAL A 68 -4.51 3.83 0.11
C VAL A 68 -4.82 2.42 0.60
N MET A 69 -3.83 1.70 1.09
CA MET A 69 -3.97 0.34 1.61
C MET A 69 -4.94 0.27 2.79
N PHE A 70 -4.79 1.17 3.76
CA PHE A 70 -5.66 1.23 4.93
C PHE A 70 -7.10 1.50 4.54
N THR A 71 -7.32 2.43 3.60
CA THR A 71 -8.67 2.75 3.10
C THR A 71 -9.26 1.59 2.29
N GLY A 72 -8.44 0.88 1.51
CA GLY A 72 -8.83 -0.31 0.78
C GLY A 72 -9.28 -1.45 1.71
N TRP A 73 -8.52 -1.69 2.78
CA TRP A 73 -8.83 -2.68 3.80
C TRP A 73 -10.07 -2.29 4.63
N ALA A 74 -10.12 -1.04 5.11
CA ALA A 74 -11.20 -0.53 5.96
C ALA A 74 -12.59 -0.65 5.32
N LYS A 75 -12.69 -0.53 3.99
CA LYS A 75 -13.95 -0.70 3.24
C LYS A 75 -14.62 -2.06 3.46
N TYR A 76 -13.86 -3.09 3.80
CA TYR A 76 -14.36 -4.46 3.97
C TYR A 76 -14.29 -4.95 5.41
N THR A 77 -13.84 -4.11 6.35
CA THR A 77 -13.67 -4.49 7.75
C THR A 77 -14.73 -3.83 8.61
N ALA A 78 -15.60 -4.64 9.20
CA ALA A 78 -16.50 -4.16 10.26
C ALA A 78 -15.69 -4.09 11.56
N ASP A 79 -15.65 -2.90 12.18
CA ASP A 79 -14.87 -2.60 13.40
C ASP A 79 -13.34 -2.60 13.17
N MET A 80 -12.83 -1.48 12.66
CA MET A 80 -11.42 -1.28 12.36
C MET A 80 -10.52 -1.36 13.59
N GLU A 81 -11.00 -0.95 14.77
CA GLU A 81 -10.20 -0.94 16.00
C GLU A 81 -9.87 -2.36 16.44
N LYS A 82 -10.87 -3.25 16.40
CA LYS A 82 -10.70 -4.66 16.77
C LYS A 82 -9.80 -5.43 15.81
N HIS A 83 -9.82 -5.08 14.53
CA HIS A 83 -9.13 -5.80 13.46
C HIS A 83 -7.84 -5.12 12.99
N LEU A 84 -7.38 -4.09 13.71
CA LEU A 84 -6.22 -3.30 13.30
C LEU A 84 -4.93 -4.13 13.18
N GLU A 85 -4.76 -5.16 14.00
CA GLU A 85 -3.63 -6.09 13.88
C GLU A 85 -3.69 -6.92 12.59
N ASP A 86 -4.88 -7.27 12.07
CA ASP A 86 -5.00 -7.97 10.78
C ASP A 86 -4.50 -7.10 9.63
N PHE A 87 -4.74 -5.77 9.71
CA PHE A 87 -4.16 -4.83 8.76
C PHE A 87 -2.64 -4.78 8.85
N TYR A 88 -2.08 -4.84 10.05
CA TYR A 88 -0.64 -4.82 10.26
C TYR A 88 0.04 -6.08 9.74
N ASP A 89 -0.54 -7.25 10.00
CA ASP A 89 -0.08 -8.51 9.43
C ASP A 89 -0.10 -8.46 7.89
N LEU A 90 -1.12 -7.83 7.29
CA LEU A 90 -1.18 -7.61 5.85
C LEU A 90 -0.04 -6.70 5.33
N MET A 91 0.37 -5.69 6.10
CA MET A 91 1.49 -4.81 5.75
C MET A 91 2.85 -5.51 5.87
N GLU A 92 3.03 -6.36 6.86
CA GLU A 92 4.24 -7.20 6.97
C GLU A 92 4.33 -8.16 5.77
N VAL A 93 3.21 -8.77 5.38
CA VAL A 93 3.13 -9.61 4.17
C VAL A 93 3.48 -8.81 2.91
N TYR A 94 2.99 -7.57 2.78
CA TYR A 94 3.37 -6.67 1.68
C TYR A 94 4.87 -6.40 1.64
N LEU A 95 5.51 -6.22 2.79
CA LEU A 95 6.95 -5.97 2.91
C LEU A 95 7.82 -7.21 2.65
N ASP A 96 7.31 -8.40 2.97
CA ASP A 96 8.03 -9.66 2.84
C ASP A 96 7.97 -10.28 1.44
N ILE A 97 6.86 -10.11 0.71
CA ILE A 97 6.61 -10.85 -0.54
C ILE A 97 7.48 -10.38 -1.73
N VAL A 98 8.18 -9.24 -1.67
CA VAL A 98 9.11 -8.84 -2.75
C VAL A 98 10.44 -8.36 -2.19
N SER A 99 11.34 -9.32 -1.95
CA SER A 99 12.79 -9.10 -1.77
C SER A 99 13.59 -9.18 -3.10
N ASP A 100 12.95 -9.46 -4.24
CA ASP A 100 13.70 -9.80 -5.48
C ASP A 100 13.77 -8.68 -6.54
N HIS A 101 13.02 -7.58 -6.43
CA HIS A 101 13.01 -6.53 -7.47
C HIS A 101 13.30 -5.10 -7.02
N ILE A 102 13.20 -4.76 -5.72
CA ILE A 102 13.59 -3.44 -5.20
C ILE A 102 14.31 -3.63 -3.86
N SER A 103 15.57 -3.19 -3.79
CA SER A 103 16.34 -3.25 -2.55
C SER A 103 15.59 -2.49 -1.44
N LYS A 104 15.47 -3.10 -0.25
CA LYS A 104 14.88 -2.47 0.95
C LYS A 104 15.56 -1.12 1.29
N THR A 105 16.76 -0.87 0.77
CA THR A 105 17.52 0.39 0.94
C THR A 105 17.19 1.49 -0.07
N ALA A 106 16.35 1.23 -1.08
CA ALA A 106 16.05 2.17 -2.15
C ALA A 106 14.78 3.01 -1.92
N ILE A 107 14.03 2.74 -0.84
CA ILE A 107 12.79 3.46 -0.53
C ILE A 107 13.16 4.63 0.40
N PRO A 108 13.06 5.89 -0.04
CA PRO A 108 13.40 7.04 0.79
C PRO A 108 12.49 7.09 2.02
N GLY A 109 13.08 7.36 3.18
CA GLY A 109 12.35 7.68 4.42
C GLY A 109 11.67 9.04 4.37
#